data_AF-A0A352WP68-F1
#
_entry.id   AF-A0A352WP68-F1
#
_cell.length_a   1.000
_cell.length_b   1.000
_cell.length_c   1.000
_cell.angle_alpha   90.00
_cell.angle_beta   90.00
_cell.angle_gamma   90.00
#
_symmetry.space_group_name_H-M   'P 1'
#
loop_
_entity.id
_entity.type
_entity.pdbx_description
1 polymer ?
#
loop_
_entity_poly.entity_id
_entity_poly.type
_entity_poly.pdbx_seq_one_letter_code
_entity_poly.pdbx_strand_id
1 'polypeptide(L)'
;TPEQKEMAQDALNRWWWPSLMMFGPNDASSKHSEQSMRWKIKRFSNDELRQRFVDMTVPQAELLGLTVPDPDLKWNEATGHYDFGPIDWSEFEQVVAGNGPCNRERIETRVAAHENGAWVRDAAAAYAEKSAERASSQTSAA
;
A
#
# COMPACT_ATOMS: atom_id res chain seq x y z
N THR A 1 -13.31 -21.21 -14.89
CA THR A 1 -13.92 -21.15 -16.23
C THR A 1 -13.17 -20.12 -17.07
N PRO A 2 -13.41 -20.02 -18.39
CA PRO A 2 -12.83 -18.95 -19.21
C PRO A 2 -13.08 -17.55 -18.62
N GLU A 3 -14.30 -17.27 -18.18
CA GLU A 3 -14.74 -15.97 -17.66
C GLU A 3 -14.01 -15.61 -16.35
N GLN A 4 -13.78 -16.60 -15.47
CA GLN A 4 -13.01 -16.39 -14.25
C GLN A 4 -11.54 -16.07 -14.54
N LYS A 5 -10.98 -16.65 -15.62
CA LYS A 5 -9.60 -16.39 -16.03
C LYS A 5 -9.47 -15.00 -16.64
N GLU A 6 -10.43 -14.57 -17.45
CA GLU A 6 -10.48 -13.21 -17.99
C GLU A 6 -10.62 -12.16 -16.87
N MET A 7 -11.47 -12.42 -15.87
CA MET A 7 -11.60 -11.54 -14.71
C MET A 7 -10.29 -11.42 -13.91
N ALA A 8 -9.55 -12.52 -13.75
CA ALA A 8 -8.25 -12.49 -13.09
C ALA A 8 -7.21 -11.72 -13.91
N GLN A 9 -7.20 -11.90 -15.24
CA GLN A 9 -6.32 -11.18 -16.15
C GLN A 9 -6.60 -9.68 -16.16
N ASP A 10 -7.87 -9.27 -16.21
CA ASP A 10 -8.26 -7.86 -16.13
C ASP A 10 -7.82 -7.22 -14.80
N ALA A 11 -7.97 -7.95 -13.68
CA ALA A 11 -7.48 -7.48 -12.40
C ALA A 11 -5.96 -7.29 -12.40
N LEU A 12 -5.19 -8.23 -12.95
CA LEU A 12 -3.74 -8.12 -13.07
C LEU A 12 -3.35 -6.92 -13.95
N ASN A 13 -4.03 -6.73 -15.08
CA ASN A 13 -3.79 -5.61 -16.00
C ASN A 13 -3.90 -4.26 -15.29
N ARG A 14 -4.92 -4.09 -14.44
CA ARG A 14 -5.17 -2.83 -13.71
C ARG A 14 -4.24 -2.63 -12.51
N TRP A 15 -3.84 -3.71 -11.84
CA TRP A 15 -3.13 -3.62 -10.55
C TRP A 15 -1.61 -3.81 -10.63
N TRP A 16 -1.07 -4.31 -11.73
CA TRP A 16 0.37 -4.57 -11.86
C TRP A 16 1.23 -3.33 -11.57
N TRP A 17 1.08 -2.27 -12.37
CA TRP A 17 1.89 -1.06 -12.21
C TRP A 17 1.65 -0.33 -10.88
N PRO A 18 0.40 -0.17 -10.39
CA PRO A 18 0.16 0.36 -9.05
C PRO A 18 0.84 -0.45 -7.94
N SER A 19 0.94 -1.77 -8.08
CA SER A 19 1.64 -2.62 -7.09
C SER A 19 3.15 -2.34 -7.09
N LEU A 20 3.76 -2.10 -8.26
CA LEU A 20 5.18 -1.72 -8.36
C LEU A 20 5.46 -0.32 -7.80
N MET A 21 4.49 0.59 -7.91
CA MET A 21 4.57 1.94 -7.33
C MET A 21 4.51 1.94 -5.80
N MET A 22 4.00 0.88 -5.16
CA MET A 22 3.93 0.78 -3.69
C MET A 22 5.31 0.81 -3.01
N PHE A 23 6.36 0.40 -3.73
CA PHE A 23 7.74 0.47 -3.23
C PHE A 23 8.28 1.91 -3.20
N GLY A 24 7.52 2.87 -3.72
CA GLY A 24 7.87 4.29 -3.75
C GLY A 24 8.67 4.68 -4.99
N PRO A 25 9.19 5.92 -5.02
CA PRO A 25 9.95 6.43 -6.15
C PRO A 25 11.27 5.69 -6.34
N ASN A 26 11.90 5.88 -7.50
CA ASN A 26 13.25 5.37 -7.76
C ASN A 26 14.26 5.88 -6.72
N ASP A 27 15.35 5.14 -6.50
CA ASP A 27 16.33 5.48 -5.48
C ASP A 27 16.95 6.87 -5.74
N ALA A 28 17.13 7.24 -7.02
CA ALA A 28 17.67 8.52 -7.46
C ALA A 28 16.82 9.75 -7.08
N SER A 29 15.49 9.59 -6.93
CA SER A 29 14.58 10.69 -6.53
C SER A 29 14.11 10.58 -5.07
N SER A 30 14.62 9.59 -4.33
CA SER A 30 14.20 9.30 -2.96
C SER A 30 14.92 10.14 -1.90
N LYS A 31 14.43 11.37 -1.66
CA LYS A 31 15.02 12.37 -0.74
C LYS A 31 15.29 11.89 0.70
N HIS A 32 14.58 10.86 1.18
CA HIS A 32 14.69 10.35 2.56
C HIS A 32 15.49 9.04 2.68
N SER A 33 15.95 8.46 1.56
CA SER A 33 16.52 7.11 1.58
C SER A 33 17.89 7.04 2.24
N GLU A 34 18.77 8.03 2.04
CA GLU A 34 20.11 8.04 2.63
C GLU A 34 20.07 8.03 4.17
N GLN A 35 19.27 8.92 4.77
CA GLN A 35 19.12 9.00 6.24
C GLN A 35 18.43 7.75 6.81
N SER A 36 17.39 7.26 6.13
CA SER A 36 16.66 6.07 6.57
C SER A 36 17.51 4.81 6.52
N MET A 37 18.39 4.67 5.51
CA MET A 37 19.34 3.57 5.41
C MET A 37 20.42 3.68 6.48
N ARG A 38 20.95 4.88 6.73
CA ARG A 38 21.99 5.11 7.76
C ARG A 38 21.51 4.72 9.16
N TRP A 39 20.25 4.99 9.47
CA TRP A 39 19.63 4.60 10.75
C TRP A 39 19.05 3.19 10.75
N LYS A 40 19.20 2.43 9.65
CA LYS A 40 18.63 1.09 9.47
C LYS A 40 17.11 1.02 9.63
N ILE A 41 16.42 2.14 9.38
CA ILE A 41 14.96 2.20 9.26
C ILE A 41 14.54 1.52 7.95
N LYS A 42 15.25 1.81 6.85
CA LYS A 42 15.22 1.01 5.63
C LYS A 42 16.43 0.06 5.62
N ARG A 43 16.20 -1.20 5.25
CA ARG A 43 17.26 -2.22 5.12
C ARG A 43 17.64 -2.50 3.67
N PHE A 44 16.71 -2.24 2.76
CA PHE A 44 16.82 -2.42 1.33
C PHE A 44 16.29 -1.16 0.65
N SER A 45 16.79 -0.85 -0.53
CA SER A 45 16.34 0.30 -1.29
C SER A 45 14.95 0.07 -1.89
N ASN A 46 14.34 1.14 -2.44
CA ASN A 46 13.03 1.01 -3.07
C ASN A 46 13.13 0.13 -4.32
N ASP A 47 14.18 0.37 -5.12
CA ASP A 47 14.40 -0.36 -6.37
C ASP A 47 14.77 -1.83 -6.08
N GLU A 48 15.54 -2.11 -5.03
CA GLU A 48 15.89 -3.47 -4.64
C GLU A 48 14.66 -4.29 -4.22
N LEU A 49 13.77 -3.71 -3.41
CA LEU A 49 12.53 -4.38 -3.01
C LEU A 49 11.59 -4.59 -4.20
N ARG A 50 11.53 -3.62 -5.11
CA ARG A 50 10.73 -3.73 -6.33
C ARG A 50 11.25 -4.84 -7.24
N GLN A 51 12.55 -4.91 -7.47
CA GLN A 51 13.17 -5.96 -8.29
C GLN A 51 12.84 -7.35 -7.73
N ARG A 52 13.07 -7.55 -6.43
CA ARG A 52 12.75 -8.83 -5.76
C ARG A 52 11.27 -9.19 -5.91
N PHE A 53 10.38 -8.20 -5.78
CA PHE A 53 8.94 -8.44 -5.97
C PHE A 53 8.64 -8.93 -7.38
N VAL A 54 9.21 -8.30 -8.42
CA VAL A 54 9.04 -8.75 -9.82
C VAL A 54 9.54 -10.19 -9.97
N ASP A 55 10.77 -10.48 -9.53
CA ASP A 55 11.38 -11.81 -9.68
C ASP A 55 10.57 -12.92 -9.00
N MET A 56 9.96 -12.62 -7.85
CA MET A 56 9.12 -13.59 -7.13
C MET A 56 7.73 -13.73 -7.74
N THR A 57 7.18 -12.66 -8.34
CA THR A 57 5.77 -12.58 -8.72
C THR A 57 5.52 -13.01 -10.17
N VAL A 58 6.46 -12.78 -11.08
CA VAL A 58 6.31 -13.20 -12.49
C VAL A 58 6.09 -14.72 -12.62
N PRO A 59 6.89 -15.59 -11.96
CA PRO A 59 6.64 -17.04 -12.00
C PRO A 59 5.27 -17.44 -11.41
N GLN A 60 4.73 -16.66 -10.46
CA GLN A 60 3.40 -16.92 -9.91
C GLN A 60 2.31 -16.58 -10.92
N ALA A 61 2.46 -15.49 -11.68
CA ALA A 61 1.53 -15.14 -12.76
C ALA A 61 1.55 -16.21 -13.87
N GLU A 62 2.75 -16.67 -14.25
CA GLU A 62 2.92 -17.75 -15.23
C GLU A 62 2.29 -19.07 -14.76
N LEU A 63 2.46 -19.43 -13.48
CA LEU A 63 1.82 -20.60 -12.88
C LEU A 63 0.29 -20.54 -12.96
N LEU A 64 -0.29 -19.35 -12.82
CA LEU A 64 -1.73 -19.10 -12.98
C LEU A 64 -2.16 -19.00 -14.45
N GLY A 65 -1.21 -19.07 -15.39
CA GLY A 65 -1.42 -18.90 -16.82
C GLY A 65 -1.91 -17.50 -17.19
N LEU A 66 -1.50 -16.49 -16.42
CA LEU A 66 -1.75 -15.06 -16.65
C LEU A 66 -0.54 -14.42 -17.34
N THR A 67 -0.78 -13.31 -18.02
CA THR A 67 0.27 -12.51 -18.67
C THR A 67 0.46 -11.21 -17.92
N VAL A 68 1.70 -10.87 -17.58
CA VAL A 68 2.03 -9.58 -16.96
C VAL A 68 1.87 -8.47 -18.01
N PRO A 69 1.18 -7.35 -17.70
CA PRO A 69 0.92 -6.26 -18.66
C PRO A 69 2.13 -5.34 -18.85
N ASP A 70 3.27 -5.93 -19.22
CA ASP A 70 4.54 -5.25 -19.45
C ASP A 70 5.22 -5.83 -20.70
N PRO A 71 5.17 -5.11 -21.85
CA PRO A 71 5.79 -5.57 -23.10
C PRO A 71 7.31 -5.68 -23.05
N ASP A 72 7.97 -4.97 -22.12
CA ASP A 72 9.42 -4.97 -21.98
C ASP A 72 9.92 -6.06 -21.01
N LEU A 73 8.99 -6.76 -20.35
CA LEU A 73 9.30 -7.78 -19.36
C LEU A 73 10.04 -8.97 -20.00
N LYS A 74 11.25 -9.24 -19.51
CA LYS A 74 12.05 -10.39 -19.97
C LYS A 74 12.98 -10.90 -18.87
N TRP A 75 13.18 -12.21 -18.85
CA TRP A 75 14.22 -12.80 -18.02
C TRP A 75 15.60 -12.45 -18.57
N ASN A 76 16.48 -11.96 -17.70
CA ASN A 76 17.86 -11.62 -18.03
C ASN A 76 18.80 -12.63 -17.35
N GLU A 77 19.32 -13.58 -18.13
CA GLU A 77 20.22 -14.63 -17.63
C GLU A 77 21.54 -14.07 -17.07
N ALA A 78 22.00 -12.91 -17.55
CA ALA A 78 23.26 -12.33 -17.12
C ALA A 78 23.17 -11.71 -15.72
N THR A 79 22.00 -11.18 -15.35
CA THR A 79 21.75 -10.55 -14.05
C THR A 79 21.04 -11.49 -13.09
N GLY A 80 20.36 -12.53 -13.58
CA GLY A 80 19.51 -13.41 -12.77
C GLY A 80 18.23 -12.72 -12.29
N HIS A 81 17.75 -11.74 -13.04
CA HIS A 81 16.61 -10.89 -12.71
C HIS A 81 15.70 -10.72 -13.94
N TYR A 82 14.44 -10.34 -13.70
CA TYR A 82 13.59 -9.82 -14.78
C TYR A 82 13.90 -8.35 -15.05
N ASP A 83 14.21 -8.01 -16.30
CA ASP A 83 14.15 -6.63 -16.78
C ASP A 83 12.66 -6.28 -16.98
N PHE A 84 12.19 -5.15 -16.45
CA PHE A 84 10.80 -4.68 -16.58
C PHE A 84 10.76 -3.25 -17.12
N GLY A 85 9.63 -2.88 -17.72
CA GLY A 85 9.43 -1.60 -18.38
C GLY A 85 9.42 -0.38 -17.43
N PRO A 86 9.50 0.84 -17.97
CA PRO A 86 9.47 2.06 -17.17
C PRO A 86 8.10 2.26 -16.51
N ILE A 87 8.12 2.64 -15.23
CA ILE A 87 6.92 3.03 -14.49
C ILE A 87 6.49 4.44 -14.92
N ASP A 88 5.18 4.65 -15.06
CA ASP A 88 4.62 5.99 -15.19
C ASP A 88 4.70 6.76 -13.87
N TRP A 89 5.82 7.47 -13.69
CA TRP A 89 6.04 8.29 -12.50
C TRP A 89 5.11 9.50 -12.43
N SER A 90 4.53 9.94 -13.55
CA SER A 90 3.57 11.05 -13.55
C SER A 90 2.23 10.63 -12.93
N GLU A 91 1.76 9.41 -13.23
CA GLU A 91 0.61 8.81 -12.56
C GLU A 91 0.88 8.67 -11.06
N PHE A 92 2.05 8.14 -10.68
CA PHE A 92 2.46 8.00 -9.28
C PHE A 92 2.37 9.33 -8.52
N GLU A 93 2.95 10.40 -9.07
CA GLU A 93 2.92 11.72 -8.46
C GLU A 93 1.49 12.27 -8.29
N GLN A 94 0.63 12.10 -9.30
CA GLN A 94 -0.78 12.52 -9.21
C GLN A 94 -1.53 11.76 -8.11
N VAL A 95 -1.34 10.44 -8.02
CA VAL A 95 -2.01 9.62 -7.00
C VAL A 95 -1.55 10.01 -5.60
N VAL A 96 -0.25 10.21 -5.38
CA VAL A 96 0.29 10.65 -4.08
C VAL A 96 -0.18 12.05 -3.72
N ALA A 97 -0.32 12.95 -4.71
CA ALA A 97 -0.80 14.31 -4.51
C ALA A 97 -2.32 14.40 -4.25
N GLY A 98 -3.06 13.29 -4.31
CA GLY A 98 -4.50 13.28 -4.05
C GLY A 98 -5.38 13.35 -5.30
N ASN A 99 -4.80 13.30 -6.49
CA ASN A 99 -5.50 13.40 -7.78
C ASN A 99 -5.68 12.03 -8.47
N GLY A 100 -5.58 10.94 -7.73
CA GLY A 100 -5.83 9.60 -8.24
C GLY A 100 -7.32 9.22 -8.23
N PRO A 101 -7.65 8.02 -8.72
CA PRO A 101 -9.03 7.63 -9.06
C PRO A 101 -10.00 7.55 -7.89
N CYS A 102 -9.49 7.34 -6.66
CA CYS A 102 -10.32 7.14 -5.47
C CYS A 102 -9.91 8.01 -4.28
N ASN A 103 -8.95 8.94 -4.45
CA ASN A 103 -8.35 9.65 -3.31
C ASN A 103 -9.38 10.44 -2.51
N ARG A 104 -10.24 11.19 -3.22
CA ARG A 104 -11.31 11.97 -2.60
C ARG A 104 -12.28 11.06 -1.86
N GLU A 105 -12.77 10.00 -2.51
CA GLU A 105 -13.73 9.06 -1.94
C GLU A 105 -13.16 8.36 -0.70
N ARG A 106 -11.85 8.02 -0.68
CA ARG A 106 -11.17 7.43 0.48
C ARG A 106 -11.14 8.39 1.67
N ILE A 107 -10.76 9.63 1.43
CA ILE A 107 -10.67 10.65 2.49
C ILE A 107 -12.07 10.99 3.01
N GLU A 108 -13.04 11.24 2.13
CA GLU A 108 -14.42 11.52 2.49
C GLU A 108 -15.03 10.40 3.33
N THR A 109 -14.83 9.13 2.91
CA THR A 109 -15.31 7.97 3.68
C THR A 109 -14.71 7.95 5.08
N ARG A 110 -13.40 8.24 5.21
CA ARG A 110 -12.72 8.24 6.51
C ARG A 110 -13.17 9.40 7.40
N VAL A 111 -13.32 10.59 6.83
CA VAL A 111 -13.84 11.77 7.53
C VAL A 111 -15.27 11.50 7.99
N ALA A 112 -16.14 11.04 7.11
CA ALA A 112 -17.52 10.72 7.46
C ALA A 112 -17.61 9.68 8.59
N ALA A 113 -16.81 8.61 8.54
CA ALA A 113 -16.76 7.62 9.62
C ALA A 113 -16.29 8.24 10.95
N HIS A 114 -15.34 9.18 10.91
CA HIS A 114 -14.86 9.88 12.09
C HIS A 114 -15.93 10.84 12.65
N GLU A 115 -16.49 11.72 11.83
CA GLU A 115 -17.47 12.71 12.26
C GLU A 115 -18.77 12.06 12.73
N ASN A 116 -19.34 11.15 11.93
CA ASN A 116 -20.59 10.47 12.29
C ASN A 116 -20.42 9.54 13.50
N GLY A 117 -19.19 9.08 13.76
CA GLY A 117 -18.85 8.28 14.93
C GLY A 117 -18.49 9.10 16.18
N ALA A 118 -18.57 10.44 16.15
CA ALA A 118 -18.20 11.29 17.27
C ALA A 118 -18.97 10.96 18.54
N TRP A 119 -20.29 10.83 18.44
CA TRP A 119 -21.15 10.53 19.58
C TRP A 119 -20.78 9.21 20.30
N VAL A 120 -20.28 8.21 19.56
CA VAL A 120 -19.85 6.93 20.15
C VAL A 120 -18.59 7.14 20.99
N ARG A 121 -17.65 7.95 20.49
CA ARG A 121 -16.43 8.29 21.23
C ARG A 121 -16.76 9.09 22.48
N ASP A 122 -17.65 10.07 22.36
CA ASP A 122 -18.10 10.89 23.49
C ASP A 122 -18.84 10.07 24.54
N ALA A 123 -19.71 9.16 24.11
CA ALA A 123 -20.42 8.25 25.01
C ALA A 123 -19.45 7.31 25.73
N ALA A 124 -18.46 6.77 25.02
CA ALA A 124 -17.43 5.91 25.61
C ALA A 124 -16.59 6.67 26.65
N ALA A 125 -16.17 7.90 26.34
CA ALA A 125 -15.42 8.75 27.26
C ALA A 125 -16.22 9.07 28.54
N ALA A 126 -17.46 9.54 28.38
CA ALA A 126 -18.33 9.86 29.51
C ALA A 126 -18.67 8.62 30.37
N TYR A 127 -18.80 7.44 29.76
CA TYR A 127 -19.00 6.20 30.50
C TYR A 127 -17.74 5.79 31.30
N ALA A 128 -16.56 5.95 30.71
CA ALA A 128 -15.29 5.65 31.36
C ALA A 128 -15.07 6.57 32.57
N GLU A 129 -15.34 7.87 32.44
CA GLU A 129 -15.28 8.85 33.54
C GLU A 129 -16.19 8.43 34.70
N LYS A 130 -17.47 8.18 34.42
CA LYS A 130 -18.44 7.72 35.44
C LYS A 130 -18.06 6.40 36.10
N SER A 131 -17.35 5.54 35.38
CA SER A 131 -16.90 4.24 35.92
C SER A 131 -15.69 4.44 36.84
N ALA A 132 -14.77 5.33 36.47
CA ALA A 132 -13.61 5.70 37.29
C ALA A 132 -14.04 6.41 38.60
N GLU A 133 -15.00 7.32 38.54
CA GLU A 133 -15.57 7.98 39.73
C GLU A 133 -16.26 7.00 40.68
N ARG A 134 -16.98 6.01 40.13
CA ARG A 134 -17.60 4.94 40.94
C ARG A 134 -16.55 4.05 41.61
N ALA A 135 -15.47 3.71 40.91
CA ALA A 135 -14.38 2.93 41.49
C ALA A 135 -13.63 3.70 42.60
N SER A 136 -13.37 4.99 42.40
CA SER A 136 -12.67 5.81 43.40
C SER A 136 -13.53 6.06 44.65
N SER A 137 -14.82 6.34 44.49
CA SER A 137 -15.74 6.51 45.62
C SER A 137 -15.92 5.23 46.44
N GLN A 138 -16.00 4.06 45.80
CA GLN A 138 -16.02 2.77 46.51
C GLN A 138 -14.72 2.49 47.27
N THR A 139 -13.57 2.90 46.74
CA THR A 139 -12.28 2.74 47.42
C THR A 139 -12.14 3.67 48.62
N SER A 140 -12.69 4.88 48.57
CA SER A 140 -12.65 5.83 49.69
C SER A 140 -13.61 5.49 50.84
N ALA A 141 -14.60 4.63 50.58
CA ALA A 141 -15.61 4.23 51.56
C ALA A 141 -15.26 2.91 52.30
N ALA A 142 -14.19 2.22 51.89
CA ALA A 142 -13.67 0.99 52.47
C ALA A 142 -12.41 1.28 53.31
#